data_AF-A0A3C0IY33-F1
#
_entry.id   AF-A0A3C0IY33-F1
#
_cell.length_a   1.000
_cell.length_b   1.000
_cell.length_c   1.000
_cell.angle_alpha   90.00
_cell.angle_beta   90.00
_cell.angle_gamma   90.00
#
_symmetry.space_group_name_H-M   'P 1'
#
loop_
_entity.id
_entity.type
_entity.pdbx_description
1 polymer ?
#
loop_
_entity_poly.entity_id
_entity_poly.type
_entity_poly.pdbx_seq_one_letter_code
_entity_poly.pdbx_strand_id
1 'polypeptide(L)'
;MCKLTVEDVDVAGKRVFVRVDFNVPMDADRNITDDRRIAAAVPTIEYLTKRGARVILASHLGRPKGKFDPGAVMDPVADRLSALLGRRVPKLPDCIGPEVEAAVAAMAPGDVVLLENVRFHKEEEANDAGFARRLASLADIFVNDAFGAAHRAHASTEGIAKFIPGVAGFLMRKEIQIMGEALADPRRPFVAILGGAKVADKIGVIDNLLAI
;
A
#
# COMPACT_ATOMS: atom_id res chain seq x y z
N MET A 1 5.85 -5.18 18.78
CA MET A 1 6.50 -3.85 18.71
C MET A 1 5.43 -2.83 18.31
N CYS A 2 5.13 -1.84 19.15
CA CYS A 2 4.12 -0.83 18.85
C CYS A 2 4.67 0.17 17.84
N LYS A 3 4.09 0.21 16.63
CA LYS A 3 4.35 1.26 15.63
C LYS A 3 3.28 2.34 15.76
N LEU A 4 3.63 3.58 15.42
CA LEU A 4 2.64 4.64 15.25
C LEU A 4 1.69 4.28 14.11
N THR A 5 0.44 4.68 14.26
CA THR A 5 -0.67 4.38 13.36
C THR A 5 -1.31 5.67 12.86
N VAL A 6 -2.24 5.55 11.92
CA VAL A 6 -3.10 6.67 11.48
C VAL A 6 -3.94 7.29 12.61
N GLU A 7 -4.05 6.64 13.76
CA GLU A 7 -4.74 7.18 14.95
C GLU A 7 -3.84 8.09 15.80
N ASP A 8 -2.52 8.03 15.59
CA ASP A 8 -1.54 8.74 16.42
C ASP A 8 -1.08 10.07 15.79
N VAL A 9 -1.64 10.46 14.64
CA VAL A 9 -1.24 11.64 13.87
C VAL A 9 -2.44 12.47 13.43
N ASP A 10 -2.29 13.80 13.47
CA ASP A 10 -3.27 14.71 12.87
C ASP A 10 -3.08 14.76 11.35
N VAL A 11 -4.15 14.44 10.62
CA VAL A 11 -4.20 14.35 9.15
C VAL A 11 -5.08 15.43 8.53
N ALA A 12 -5.76 16.25 9.33
CA ALA A 12 -6.72 17.21 8.83
C ALA A 12 -6.06 18.25 7.89
N GLY A 13 -6.60 18.37 6.68
CA GLY A 13 -6.10 19.28 5.64
C GLY A 13 -4.77 18.86 4.98
N LYS A 14 -4.09 17.83 5.51
CA LYS A 14 -2.79 17.36 5.02
C LYS A 14 -2.93 16.46 3.80
N ARG A 15 -1.90 16.44 2.97
CA ARG A 15 -1.73 15.48 1.88
C ARG A 15 -1.13 14.21 2.45
N VAL A 16 -1.81 13.09 2.26
CA VAL A 16 -1.41 11.81 2.84
C VAL A 16 -1.14 10.81 1.73
N PHE A 17 0.12 10.42 1.57
CA PHE A 17 0.51 9.35 0.67
C PHE A 17 0.24 8.01 1.34
N VAL A 18 -0.66 7.21 0.78
CA VAL A 18 -1.04 5.91 1.33
C VAL A 18 -0.57 4.81 0.39
N ARG A 19 0.41 4.03 0.84
CA ARG A 19 0.83 2.83 0.13
C ARG A 19 -0.12 1.68 0.48
N VAL A 20 -0.86 1.21 -0.52
CA VAL A 20 -1.86 0.12 -0.39
C VAL A 20 -1.47 -1.04 -1.31
N ASP A 21 -1.86 -2.28 -0.99
CA ASP A 21 -1.62 -3.43 -1.87
C ASP A 21 -2.84 -3.71 -2.74
N PHE A 22 -2.94 -3.06 -3.91
CA PHE A 22 -3.96 -3.33 -4.92
C PHE A 22 -3.48 -4.26 -6.03
N ASN A 23 -2.47 -5.09 -5.78
CA ASN A 23 -2.08 -6.13 -6.72
C ASN A 23 -3.11 -7.27 -6.69
N VAL A 24 -4.21 -7.10 -7.43
CA VAL A 24 -5.35 -8.02 -7.52
C VAL A 24 -5.24 -8.93 -8.75
N PRO A 25 -5.76 -10.17 -8.67
CA PRO A 25 -5.87 -11.02 -9.85
C PRO A 25 -6.93 -10.48 -10.81
N MET A 26 -6.63 -10.60 -12.11
CA MET A 26 -7.54 -10.22 -13.19
C MET A 26 -7.66 -11.37 -14.19
N ASP A 27 -8.82 -11.46 -14.84
CA ASP A 27 -9.02 -12.38 -15.97
C ASP A 27 -8.41 -11.83 -17.29
N ALA A 28 -8.60 -12.54 -18.40
CA ALA A 28 -8.09 -12.15 -19.71
C ALA A 28 -8.68 -10.82 -20.23
N ASP A 29 -9.89 -10.48 -19.79
CA ASP A 29 -10.60 -9.25 -20.16
C ASP A 29 -10.32 -8.09 -19.19
N ARG A 30 -9.40 -8.31 -18.23
CA ARG A 30 -9.00 -7.39 -17.15
C ARG A 30 -10.10 -7.10 -16.12
N ASN A 31 -11.08 -7.98 -15.96
CA ASN A 31 -12.00 -7.91 -14.84
C ASN A 31 -11.30 -8.41 -13.58
N ILE A 32 -11.48 -7.68 -12.47
CA ILE A 32 -10.97 -8.09 -11.16
C ILE A 32 -11.75 -9.32 -10.69
N THR A 33 -11.05 -10.43 -10.45
CA THR A 33 -11.66 -11.70 -10.02
C THR A 33 -11.69 -11.88 -8.50
N ASP A 34 -10.83 -11.16 -7.78
CA ASP A 34 -10.82 -11.08 -6.30
C ASP A 34 -10.41 -9.65 -5.88
N ASP A 35 -11.33 -8.95 -5.22
CA ASP A 35 -11.17 -7.57 -4.79
C ASP A 35 -10.85 -7.42 -3.28
N ARG A 36 -10.63 -8.53 -2.56
CA ARG A 36 -10.40 -8.52 -1.10
C ARG A 36 -9.30 -7.57 -0.68
N ARG A 37 -8.25 -7.45 -1.49
CA ARG A 37 -7.13 -6.54 -1.28
C ARG A 37 -7.54 -5.06 -1.35
N ILE A 38 -8.46 -4.72 -2.27
CA ILE A 38 -8.99 -3.37 -2.38
C ILE A 38 -9.91 -3.08 -1.19
N ALA A 39 -10.82 -4.01 -0.88
CA ALA A 39 -11.73 -3.90 0.25
C ALA A 39 -10.99 -3.77 1.60
N ALA A 40 -9.85 -4.46 1.77
CA ALA A 40 -9.04 -4.41 2.99
C ALA A 40 -8.44 -3.03 3.27
N ALA A 41 -8.21 -2.20 2.25
CA ALA A 41 -7.68 -0.85 2.41
C ALA A 41 -8.77 0.21 2.71
N VAL A 42 -10.04 -0.09 2.40
CA VAL A 42 -11.18 0.83 2.56
C VAL A 42 -11.24 1.45 3.97
N PRO A 43 -11.08 0.70 5.09
CA PRO A 43 -11.13 1.29 6.42
C PRO A 43 -10.13 2.42 6.65
N THR A 44 -8.89 2.27 6.15
CA THR A 44 -7.85 3.30 6.27
C THR A 44 -8.20 4.51 5.42
N ILE A 45 -8.67 4.30 4.19
CA ILE A 45 -9.05 5.37 3.25
C ILE A 45 -10.22 6.18 3.80
N GLU A 46 -11.27 5.52 4.28
CA GLU A 46 -12.43 6.18 4.88
C GLU A 46 -12.05 6.97 6.13
N TYR A 47 -11.19 6.42 6.98
CA TYR A 47 -10.74 7.09 8.20
C TYR A 47 -10.02 8.41 7.91
N LEU A 48 -9.12 8.39 6.93
CA LEU A 48 -8.35 9.57 6.50
C LEU A 48 -9.27 10.62 5.86
N THR A 49 -10.14 10.20 4.93
CA THR A 49 -11.06 11.11 4.24
C THR A 49 -12.09 11.73 5.18
N LYS A 50 -12.67 10.98 6.11
CA LYS A 50 -13.60 11.49 7.15
C LYS A 50 -12.95 12.52 8.07
N ARG A 51 -11.61 12.51 8.19
CA ARG A 51 -10.83 13.50 8.95
C ARG A 51 -10.31 14.66 8.10
N GLY A 52 -10.76 14.78 6.85
CA GLY A 52 -10.39 15.88 5.98
C GLY A 52 -8.96 15.78 5.41
N ALA A 53 -8.36 14.59 5.40
CA ALA A 53 -7.11 14.38 4.69
C ALA A 53 -7.32 14.40 3.16
N ARG A 54 -6.31 14.81 2.41
CA ARG A 54 -6.24 14.67 0.95
C ARG A 54 -5.48 13.40 0.64
N VAL A 55 -6.18 12.34 0.26
CA VAL A 55 -5.63 10.98 0.20
C VAL A 55 -5.06 10.66 -1.18
N ILE A 56 -3.77 10.38 -1.24
CA ILE A 56 -3.04 10.04 -2.47
C ILE A 56 -2.67 8.55 -2.39
N LEU A 57 -3.36 7.72 -3.14
CA LEU A 57 -3.16 6.27 -3.11
C LEU A 57 -2.07 5.86 -4.09
N ALA A 58 -1.18 4.99 -3.65
CA ALA A 58 -0.16 4.39 -4.50
C ALA A 58 -0.16 2.87 -4.35
N SER A 59 -0.12 2.16 -5.48
CA SER A 59 0.05 0.72 -5.51
C SER A 59 0.85 0.27 -6.72
N HIS A 60 1.23 -1.00 -6.69
CA HIS A 60 1.70 -1.73 -7.85
C HIS A 60 0.60 -2.67 -8.33
N LEU A 61 0.66 -3.03 -9.62
CA LEU A 61 -0.08 -4.12 -10.22
C LEU A 61 0.87 -4.94 -11.09
N GLY A 62 0.89 -6.26 -10.90
CA GLY A 62 1.75 -7.16 -11.66
C GLY A 62 3.25 -6.86 -11.52
N ARG A 63 3.99 -7.16 -12.59
CA ARG A 63 5.46 -7.00 -12.69
C ARG A 63 5.86 -6.41 -14.05
N PRO A 64 5.56 -5.12 -14.29
CA PRO A 64 5.82 -4.47 -15.58
C PRO A 64 7.31 -4.14 -15.83
N LYS A 65 8.19 -4.38 -14.85
CA LYS A 65 9.67 -4.22 -14.96
C LYS A 65 10.11 -2.81 -15.41
N GLY A 66 9.47 -1.76 -14.88
CA GLY A 66 9.85 -0.37 -15.16
C GLY A 66 9.51 0.10 -16.57
N LYS A 67 8.51 -0.51 -17.20
CA LYS A 67 7.98 -0.11 -18.51
C LYS A 67 6.46 0.00 -18.43
N PHE A 68 5.87 0.81 -19.29
CA PHE A 68 4.42 0.85 -19.44
C PHE A 68 3.90 -0.51 -19.93
N ASP A 69 2.87 -1.02 -19.28
CA ASP A 69 2.17 -2.24 -19.65
C ASP A 69 0.64 -1.98 -19.61
N PRO A 70 -0.05 -2.00 -20.76
CA PRO A 70 -1.51 -1.84 -20.81
C PRO A 70 -2.26 -2.83 -19.92
N GLY A 71 -1.71 -4.02 -19.67
CA GLY A 71 -2.29 -5.04 -18.79
C GLY A 71 -2.14 -4.75 -17.31
N ALA A 72 -1.31 -3.77 -16.93
CA ALA A 72 -0.99 -3.44 -15.54
C ALA A 72 -1.32 -1.99 -15.16
N VAL A 73 -2.19 -1.33 -15.93
CA VAL A 73 -2.71 0.02 -15.61
C VAL A 73 -3.72 -0.04 -14.46
N MET A 74 -3.82 1.04 -13.70
CA MET A 74 -4.64 1.10 -12.48
C MET A 74 -6.12 1.43 -12.71
N ASP A 75 -6.57 1.64 -13.97
CA ASP A 75 -7.97 2.00 -14.28
C ASP A 75 -9.01 1.03 -13.69
N PRO A 76 -8.90 -0.30 -13.86
CA PRO A 76 -9.90 -1.23 -13.30
C PRO A 76 -9.94 -1.20 -11.76
N VAL A 77 -8.79 -0.91 -11.14
CA VAL A 77 -8.67 -0.77 -9.68
C VAL A 77 -9.36 0.52 -9.21
N ALA A 78 -9.19 1.62 -9.94
CA ALA A 78 -9.85 2.89 -9.65
C ALA A 78 -11.38 2.76 -9.71
N ASP A 79 -11.89 2.06 -10.73
CA ASP A 79 -13.33 1.83 -10.91
C ASP A 79 -13.89 0.97 -9.76
N ARG A 80 -13.21 -0.14 -9.42
CA ARG A 80 -13.65 -1.00 -8.32
C ARG A 80 -13.58 -0.29 -6.97
N LEU A 81 -12.51 0.46 -6.71
CA LEU A 81 -12.40 1.24 -5.49
C LEU A 81 -13.49 2.31 -5.40
N SER A 82 -13.82 2.95 -6.52
CA SER A 82 -14.91 3.94 -6.57
C SER A 82 -16.25 3.33 -6.20
N ALA A 83 -16.54 2.11 -6.68
CA ALA A 83 -17.74 1.37 -6.31
C ALA A 83 -17.77 1.01 -4.82
N LEU A 84 -16.63 0.56 -4.25
CA LEU A 84 -16.53 0.20 -2.83
C LEU A 84 -16.66 1.42 -1.90
N LEU A 85 -16.15 2.58 -2.29
CA LEU A 85 -16.25 3.81 -1.50
C LEU A 85 -17.55 4.59 -1.73
N GLY A 86 -18.37 4.19 -2.73
CA GLY A 86 -19.57 4.91 -3.12
C GLY A 86 -19.31 6.33 -3.65
N ARG A 87 -18.09 6.61 -4.13
CA ARG A 87 -17.67 7.91 -4.67
C ARG A 87 -16.61 7.73 -5.74
N ARG A 88 -16.53 8.67 -6.68
CA ARG A 88 -15.51 8.65 -7.73
C ARG A 88 -14.10 8.81 -7.15
N VAL A 89 -13.19 7.92 -7.53
CA VAL A 89 -11.75 8.01 -7.28
C VAL A 89 -11.03 8.23 -8.61
N PRO A 90 -10.66 9.48 -8.97
CA PRO A 90 -9.87 9.72 -10.17
C PRO A 90 -8.50 9.03 -10.11
N LYS A 91 -8.15 8.35 -11.20
CA LYS A 91 -6.79 7.87 -11.46
C LYS A 91 -6.00 8.94 -12.20
N LEU A 92 -4.76 9.19 -11.79
CA LEU A 92 -3.84 10.13 -12.43
C LEU A 92 -2.97 9.39 -13.47
N PRO A 93 -2.53 10.06 -14.55
CA PRO A 93 -1.86 9.40 -15.66
C PRO A 93 -0.46 8.85 -15.32
N ASP A 94 0.13 9.29 -14.20
CA ASP A 94 1.42 8.83 -13.70
C ASP A 94 1.40 8.86 -12.14
N CYS A 95 2.49 8.45 -11.49
CA CYS A 95 2.72 8.59 -10.06
C CYS A 95 3.59 9.80 -9.69
N ILE A 96 4.20 10.47 -10.67
CA ILE A 96 5.03 11.68 -10.49
C ILE A 96 4.89 12.62 -11.69
N GLY A 97 5.39 13.85 -11.56
CA GLY A 97 5.48 14.81 -12.67
C GLY A 97 4.42 15.92 -12.61
N PRO A 98 4.50 16.91 -13.53
CA PRO A 98 3.77 18.17 -13.40
C PRO A 98 2.25 18.02 -13.33
N GLU A 99 1.68 17.07 -14.09
CA GLU A 99 0.23 16.83 -14.08
C GLU A 99 -0.24 16.19 -12.75
N VAL A 100 0.57 15.29 -12.19
CA VAL A 100 0.31 14.69 -10.88
C VAL A 100 0.42 15.74 -9.78
N GLU A 101 1.47 16.56 -9.82
CA GLU A 101 1.68 17.65 -8.87
C GLU A 101 0.53 18.67 -8.90
N ALA A 102 0.08 19.06 -10.08
CA ALA A 102 -1.05 19.96 -10.27
C ALA A 102 -2.36 19.36 -9.74
N ALA A 103 -2.64 18.08 -10.06
CA ALA A 103 -3.82 17.39 -9.58
C ALA A 103 -3.83 17.26 -8.05
N VAL A 104 -2.69 16.91 -7.44
CA VAL A 104 -2.53 16.82 -5.98
C VAL A 104 -2.70 18.19 -5.31
N ALA A 105 -2.14 19.26 -5.91
CA ALA A 105 -2.29 20.63 -5.39
C ALA A 105 -3.75 21.11 -5.39
N ALA A 106 -4.54 20.68 -6.39
CA ALA A 106 -5.95 21.03 -6.55
C ALA A 106 -6.90 20.23 -5.65
N MET A 107 -6.44 19.19 -4.95
CA MET A 107 -7.29 18.36 -4.08
C MET A 107 -7.92 19.17 -2.95
N ALA A 108 -9.21 18.97 -2.71
CA ALA A 108 -9.91 19.45 -1.53
C ALA A 108 -9.78 18.47 -0.34
N PRO A 109 -9.92 18.94 0.90
CA PRO A 109 -10.02 18.06 2.08
C PRO A 109 -11.07 16.96 1.87
N GLY A 110 -10.68 15.71 2.11
CA GLY A 110 -11.52 14.53 1.91
C GLY A 110 -11.46 13.94 0.50
N ASP A 111 -10.74 14.54 -0.45
CA ASP A 111 -10.54 13.95 -1.78
C ASP A 111 -9.62 12.72 -1.75
N VAL A 112 -9.83 11.85 -2.73
CA VAL A 112 -9.03 10.64 -2.96
C VAL A 112 -8.60 10.63 -4.42
N VAL A 113 -7.32 10.44 -4.67
CA VAL A 113 -6.75 10.19 -6.00
C VAL A 113 -5.99 8.86 -5.98
N LEU A 114 -5.97 8.15 -7.10
CA LEU A 114 -5.13 6.98 -7.31
C LEU A 114 -4.01 7.33 -8.29
N LEU A 115 -2.76 7.14 -7.89
CA LEU A 115 -1.62 7.25 -8.79
C LEU A 115 -1.58 6.06 -9.76
N GLU A 116 -0.94 6.24 -10.91
CA GLU A 116 -0.64 5.12 -11.80
C GLU A 116 0.35 4.13 -11.14
N ASN A 117 0.43 2.93 -11.70
CA ASN A 117 1.25 1.83 -11.21
C ASN A 117 2.72 2.25 -10.96
N VAL A 118 3.13 2.27 -9.69
CA VAL A 118 4.48 2.73 -9.29
C VAL A 118 5.61 1.91 -9.95
N ARG A 119 5.34 0.66 -10.36
CA ARG A 119 6.34 -0.19 -11.04
C ARG A 119 6.50 0.11 -12.53
N PHE A 120 5.78 1.06 -13.10
CA PHE A 120 6.11 1.61 -14.41
C PHE A 120 7.42 2.42 -14.38
N HIS A 121 7.86 2.85 -13.19
CA HIS A 121 9.19 3.42 -12.96
C HIS A 121 10.12 2.34 -12.43
N LYS A 122 11.23 2.09 -13.14
CA LYS A 122 12.26 1.11 -12.73
C LYS A 122 12.88 1.47 -11.37
N GLU A 123 12.88 2.76 -11.06
CA GLU A 123 13.37 3.40 -9.85
C GLU A 123 12.66 2.89 -8.59
N GLU A 124 11.40 2.43 -8.72
CA GLU A 124 10.63 1.87 -7.61
C GLU A 124 11.30 0.64 -7.00
N GLU A 125 11.61 -0.37 -7.83
CA GLU A 125 12.20 -1.64 -7.36
C GLU A 125 13.68 -1.47 -6.99
N ALA A 126 14.34 -0.43 -7.51
CA ALA A 126 15.72 -0.06 -7.15
C ALA A 126 15.81 0.74 -5.83
N ASN A 127 14.68 1.11 -5.23
CA ASN A 127 14.61 2.01 -4.08
C ASN A 127 15.38 3.32 -4.30
N ASP A 128 15.24 3.88 -5.49
CA ASP A 128 15.98 5.09 -5.87
C ASP A 128 15.59 6.27 -4.99
N ALA A 129 16.59 6.94 -4.41
CA ALA A 129 16.37 8.04 -3.49
C ALA A 129 15.75 9.28 -4.17
N GLY A 130 16.05 9.51 -5.45
CA GLY A 130 15.48 10.61 -6.22
C GLY A 130 13.99 10.38 -6.49
N PHE A 131 13.61 9.17 -6.86
CA PHE A 131 12.21 8.77 -7.05
C PHE A 131 11.43 8.79 -5.74
N ALA A 132 11.97 8.23 -4.66
CA ALA A 132 11.37 8.30 -3.33
C ALA A 132 11.14 9.76 -2.86
N ARG A 133 12.10 10.67 -3.14
CA ARG A 133 11.95 12.11 -2.84
C ARG A 133 10.82 12.75 -3.65
N ARG A 134 10.66 12.40 -4.93
CA ARG A 134 9.56 12.90 -5.78
C ARG A 134 8.20 12.40 -5.31
N LEU A 135 8.10 11.15 -4.87
CA LEU A 135 6.87 10.64 -4.23
C LEU A 135 6.59 11.39 -2.93
N ALA A 136 7.62 11.59 -2.10
CA ALA A 136 7.50 12.31 -0.84
C ALA A 136 7.04 13.75 -1.01
N SER A 137 7.47 14.47 -2.05
CA SER A 137 7.07 15.88 -2.26
C SER A 137 5.58 16.07 -2.53
N LEU A 138 4.86 15.00 -2.90
CA LEU A 138 3.40 15.03 -3.08
C LEU A 138 2.65 15.09 -1.75
N ALA A 139 3.27 14.72 -0.62
CA ALA A 139 2.58 14.51 0.64
C ALA A 139 3.32 15.09 1.85
N ASP A 140 2.57 15.25 2.94
CA ASP A 140 3.08 15.68 4.24
C ASP A 140 3.27 14.49 5.19
N ILE A 141 2.50 13.41 5.00
CA ILE A 141 2.53 12.18 5.80
C ILE A 141 2.53 10.96 4.87
N PHE A 142 3.34 9.97 5.24
CA PHE A 142 3.33 8.64 4.65
C PHE A 142 2.54 7.66 5.53
N VAL A 143 1.60 6.93 4.93
CA VAL A 143 0.88 5.83 5.55
C VAL A 143 1.23 4.56 4.79
N ASN A 144 1.84 3.58 5.48
CA ASN A 144 2.03 2.25 4.91
C ASN A 144 0.91 1.32 5.36
N ASP A 145 0.05 0.94 4.41
CA ASP A 145 -1.03 -0.02 4.61
C ASP A 145 -0.90 -1.24 3.68
N ALA A 146 0.32 -1.51 3.21
CA ALA A 146 0.64 -2.58 2.27
C ALA A 146 1.55 -3.64 2.90
N PHE A 147 1.05 -4.39 3.89
CA PHE A 147 1.83 -5.43 4.57
C PHE A 147 2.46 -6.45 3.60
N GLY A 148 1.70 -6.89 2.59
CA GLY A 148 2.17 -7.80 1.56
C GLY A 148 3.35 -7.27 0.72
N ALA A 149 3.56 -5.95 0.68
CA ALA A 149 4.68 -5.32 -0.03
C ALA A 149 5.84 -4.91 0.90
N ALA A 150 5.61 -4.86 2.22
CA ALA A 150 6.57 -4.32 3.19
C ALA A 150 7.84 -5.18 3.39
N HIS A 151 7.84 -6.43 2.93
CA HIS A 151 9.03 -7.30 2.93
C HIS A 151 10.09 -6.88 1.90
N ARG A 152 9.79 -5.92 1.02
CA ARG A 152 10.73 -5.41 0.00
C ARG A 152 11.07 -3.96 0.30
N ALA A 153 12.36 -3.62 0.21
CA ALA A 153 12.80 -2.24 0.28
C ALA A 153 12.65 -1.58 -1.09
N HIS A 154 11.47 -1.03 -1.38
CA HIS A 154 11.20 -0.24 -2.59
C HIS A 154 10.95 1.24 -2.25
N ALA A 155 11.03 2.12 -3.24
CA ALA A 155 10.87 3.56 -3.03
C ALA A 155 9.52 3.94 -2.38
N SER A 156 8.41 3.36 -2.84
CA SER A 156 7.07 3.63 -2.31
C SER A 156 6.74 2.93 -0.97
N THR A 157 7.62 2.07 -0.47
CA THR A 157 7.39 1.24 0.73
C THR A 157 8.36 1.54 1.87
N GLU A 158 9.62 1.85 1.55
CA GLU A 158 10.73 2.09 2.48
C GLU A 158 11.37 3.46 2.21
N GLY A 159 11.72 3.75 0.95
CA GLY A 159 12.48 4.95 0.60
C GLY A 159 11.77 6.26 0.97
N ILE A 160 10.47 6.36 0.70
CA ILE A 160 9.65 7.54 1.00
C ILE A 160 9.66 7.92 2.49
N ALA A 161 9.73 6.92 3.39
CA ALA A 161 9.70 7.12 4.84
C ALA A 161 10.96 7.82 5.38
N LYS A 162 12.01 7.97 4.56
CA LYS A 162 13.22 8.73 4.90
C LYS A 162 13.04 10.24 4.74
N PHE A 163 11.99 10.67 4.02
CA PHE A 163 11.78 12.07 3.66
C PHE A 163 10.58 12.71 4.36
N ILE A 164 9.55 11.92 4.71
CA ILE A 164 8.35 12.39 5.40
C ILE A 164 7.95 11.40 6.51
N PRO A 165 7.27 11.86 7.58
CA PRO A 165 6.86 11.01 8.70
C PRO A 165 5.99 9.83 8.25
N GLY A 166 6.32 8.63 8.70
CA GLY A 166 5.65 7.38 8.35
C GLY A 166 4.85 6.76 9.50
N VAL A 167 3.61 6.36 9.23
CA VAL A 167 2.74 5.61 10.17
C VAL A 167 2.13 4.37 9.51
N ALA A 168 1.65 3.43 10.32
CA ALA A 168 0.91 2.25 9.85
C ALA A 168 -0.58 2.57 9.61
N GLY A 169 -1.12 2.07 8.48
CA GLY A 169 -2.57 1.98 8.31
C GLY A 169 -3.19 0.85 9.13
N PHE A 170 -4.52 0.66 9.03
CA PHE A 170 -5.21 -0.33 9.84
C PHE A 170 -4.90 -1.78 9.44
N LEU A 171 -4.74 -2.06 8.14
CA LEU A 171 -4.35 -3.38 7.67
C LEU A 171 -2.94 -3.70 8.18
N MET A 172 -1.99 -2.78 7.99
CA MET A 172 -0.63 -2.93 8.48
C MET A 172 -0.58 -3.15 10.00
N ARG A 173 -1.32 -2.35 10.77
CA ARG A 173 -1.40 -2.51 12.23
C ARG A 173 -1.90 -3.90 12.61
N LYS A 174 -2.99 -4.34 11.99
CA LYS A 174 -3.61 -5.64 12.27
C LYS A 174 -2.64 -6.79 12.00
N GLU A 175 -1.93 -6.76 10.87
CA GLU A 175 -0.96 -7.80 10.52
C GLU A 175 0.23 -7.83 11.49
N ILE A 176 0.78 -6.66 11.84
CA ILE A 176 1.86 -6.55 12.83
C ILE A 176 1.41 -7.06 14.20
N GLN A 177 0.18 -6.75 14.61
CA GLN A 177 -0.37 -7.20 15.89
C GLN A 177 -0.53 -8.73 15.91
N ILE A 178 -1.20 -9.31 14.91
CA ILE A 178 -1.46 -10.75 14.84
C ILE A 178 -0.14 -11.53 14.79
N MET A 179 0.80 -11.14 13.94
CA MET A 179 2.10 -11.81 13.87
C MET A 179 2.93 -11.57 15.13
N GLY A 180 2.91 -10.36 15.68
CA GLY A 180 3.63 -10.03 16.90
C GLY A 180 3.16 -10.85 18.10
N GLU A 181 1.85 -10.96 18.29
CA GLU A 181 1.25 -11.77 19.36
C GLU A 181 1.57 -13.27 19.17
N ALA A 182 1.41 -13.79 17.94
CA ALA A 182 1.69 -15.19 17.64
C ALA A 182 3.16 -15.59 17.84
N LEU A 183 4.10 -14.66 17.65
CA LEU A 183 5.53 -14.93 17.80
C LEU A 183 6.06 -14.65 19.21
N ALA A 184 5.45 -13.71 19.95
CA ALA A 184 5.96 -13.28 21.26
C ALA A 184 5.33 -14.02 22.44
N ASP A 185 4.01 -14.27 22.40
CA ASP A 185 3.27 -14.95 23.47
C ASP A 185 2.03 -15.68 22.91
N PRO A 186 2.24 -16.80 22.17
CA PRO A 186 1.13 -17.50 21.57
C PRO A 186 0.27 -18.21 22.62
N ARG A 187 -1.04 -18.12 22.46
CA ARG A 187 -1.99 -18.95 23.23
C ARG A 187 -1.71 -20.43 22.97
N ARG A 188 -1.53 -21.21 24.04
CA ARG A 188 -1.20 -22.65 23.96
C ARG A 188 -2.44 -23.54 24.13
N PRO A 189 -2.50 -24.72 23.46
CA PRO A 189 -1.48 -25.27 22.56
C PRO A 189 -1.37 -24.49 21.23
N PHE A 190 -0.15 -24.13 20.85
CA PHE A 190 0.15 -23.44 19.59
C PHE A 190 0.55 -24.47 18.54
N VAL A 191 -0.20 -24.53 17.44
CA VAL A 191 0.00 -25.49 16.36
C VAL A 191 0.21 -24.75 15.06
N ALA A 192 1.35 -24.95 14.41
CA ALA A 192 1.64 -24.43 13.08
C ALA A 192 1.38 -25.49 12.01
N ILE A 193 0.54 -25.17 11.01
CA ILE A 193 0.26 -26.04 9.87
C ILE A 193 1.02 -25.52 8.65
N LEU A 194 2.01 -26.29 8.19
CA LEU A 194 2.88 -25.91 7.06
C LEU A 194 2.67 -26.88 5.90
N GLY A 195 2.21 -26.37 4.75
CA GLY A 195 2.01 -27.15 3.52
C GLY A 195 2.58 -26.44 2.28
N GLY A 196 2.72 -27.14 1.16
CA GLY A 196 3.27 -26.62 -0.10
C GLY A 196 4.31 -27.56 -0.73
N ALA A 197 4.65 -27.33 -1.99
CA ALA A 197 5.42 -28.30 -2.79
C ALA A 197 6.93 -28.35 -2.49
N LYS A 198 7.51 -27.27 -1.95
CA LYS A 198 8.96 -27.16 -1.70
C LYS A 198 9.24 -26.99 -0.21
N VAL A 199 10.01 -27.94 0.34
CA VAL A 199 10.46 -27.90 1.75
C VAL A 199 11.48 -26.79 1.97
N ALA A 200 12.38 -26.55 1.00
CA ALA A 200 13.44 -25.55 1.11
C ALA A 200 12.92 -24.14 1.44
N ASP A 201 11.78 -23.76 0.87
CA ASP A 201 11.16 -22.44 1.09
C ASP A 201 10.63 -22.25 2.52
N LYS A 202 10.59 -23.33 3.32
CA LYS A 202 9.98 -23.35 4.66
C LYS A 202 10.96 -23.57 5.80
N ILE A 203 12.20 -23.94 5.52
CA ILE A 203 13.20 -24.27 6.55
C ILE A 203 13.32 -23.10 7.55
N GLY A 204 13.54 -21.89 7.05
CA GLY A 204 13.66 -20.71 7.93
C GLY A 204 12.38 -20.39 8.71
N VAL A 205 11.20 -20.74 8.21
CA VAL A 205 9.94 -20.57 8.95
C VAL A 205 9.84 -21.61 10.08
N ILE A 206 10.20 -22.86 9.80
CA ILE A 206 10.23 -23.94 10.80
C ILE A 206 11.21 -23.60 11.93
N ASP A 207 12.43 -23.18 11.59
CA ASP A 207 13.47 -22.87 12.58
C ASP A 207 13.02 -21.76 13.54
N ASN A 208 12.35 -20.73 13.02
CA ASN A 208 11.80 -19.65 13.85
C ASN A 208 10.60 -20.11 14.70
N LEU A 209 9.71 -20.96 14.16
CA LEU A 209 8.53 -21.43 14.88
C LEU A 209 8.86 -22.49 15.95
N LEU A 210 9.92 -23.27 15.77
CA LEU A 210 10.42 -24.21 16.79
C LEU A 210 11.03 -23.51 18.00
N ALA A 211 11.46 -22.25 17.84
CA ALA A 211 12.03 -21.44 18.91
C ALA A 211 10.96 -20.73 19.77
N ILE A 212 9.68 -20.90 19.46
CA ILE A 212 8.52 -20.25 20.13
C ILE A 212 7.77 -21.26 21.00
#